data_AF-A0A1J5IYY0-F1
#
_entry.id   AF-A0A1J5IYY0-F1
#
_cell.length_a   1.000
_cell.length_b   1.000
_cell.length_c   1.000
_cell.angle_alpha   90.00
_cell.angle_beta   90.00
_cell.angle_gamma   90.00
#
_symmetry.space_group_name_H-M   'P 1'
#
loop_
_entity.id
_entity.type
_entity.pdbx_description
1 polymer ?
#
loop_
_entity_poly.entity_id
_entity_poly.type
_entity_poly.pdbx_seq_one_letter_code
_entity_poly.pdbx_strand_id
1 'polypeptide(L)'
;MKACVCCHRRYAKEASMNAFRAKRIADNLSNVRSFRVRSHLYRLEVDYRGNLACFDSETAFWAFVFKVAQAGHEENSVSEVEARLQA
;
A
#
# COMPACT_ATOMS: atom_id res chain seq x y z
N MET A 1 -7.57 -23.27 1.18
CA MET A 1 -7.50 -22.21 0.15
C MET A 1 -8.12 -20.96 0.76
N LYS A 2 -7.29 -19.99 1.20
CA LYS A 2 -7.80 -18.77 1.86
C LYS A 2 -8.32 -17.82 0.79
N ALA A 3 -9.64 -17.66 0.74
CA ALA A 3 -10.30 -16.69 -0.11
C ALA A 3 -9.88 -15.27 0.31
N CYS A 4 -9.27 -14.55 -0.62
CA CYS A 4 -9.05 -13.13 -0.51
C CYS A 4 -10.42 -12.45 -0.56
N VAL A 5 -10.87 -11.87 0.55
CA VAL A 5 -12.14 -11.16 0.65
C VAL A 5 -11.98 -9.79 -0.01
N CYS A 6 -11.83 -9.76 -1.33
CA CYS A 6 -12.04 -8.56 -2.13
C CYS A 6 -13.51 -8.59 -2.58
N CYS A 7 -14.37 -7.98 -1.76
CA CYS A 7 -15.77 -7.74 -2.07
C CYS A 7 -15.96 -7.22 -3.49
N HIS A 8 -16.72 -7.97 -4.29
CA HIS A 8 -17.28 -7.53 -5.56
C HIS A 8 -18.25 -6.35 -5.34
N ARG A 9 -17.89 -5.14 -5.79
CA ARG A 9 -18.88 -4.18 -6.29
C ARG A 9 -18.27 -3.26 -7.35
N ARG A 10 -18.95 -3.26 -8.50
CA ARG A 10 -18.65 -2.52 -9.73
C ARG A 10 -18.50 -1.02 -9.47
N TYR A 11 -17.49 -0.38 -10.03
CA TYR A 11 -17.60 0.68 -11.06
C TYR A 11 -16.21 1.30 -11.29
N ALA A 12 -15.61 0.95 -12.42
CA ALA A 12 -14.39 1.56 -12.93
C ALA A 12 -14.69 2.96 -13.45
N LYS A 13 -14.36 4.02 -12.68
CA LYS A 13 -13.99 5.33 -13.23
C LYS A 13 -13.38 6.37 -12.26
N GLU A 14 -13.13 6.05 -10.99
CA GLU A 14 -12.55 7.03 -10.07
C GLU A 14 -11.36 6.44 -9.31
N ALA A 15 -10.20 7.05 -9.58
CA ALA A 15 -8.88 6.80 -8.98
C ALA A 15 -8.29 5.40 -9.19
N SER A 16 -8.01 5.01 -10.45
CA SER A 16 -6.99 3.98 -10.70
C SER A 16 -5.63 4.56 -10.30
N MET A 17 -5.03 4.06 -9.23
CA MET A 17 -3.65 4.38 -8.88
C MET A 17 -2.77 4.21 -10.12
N ASN A 18 -2.00 5.24 -10.47
CA ASN A 18 -1.14 5.18 -11.65
C ASN A 18 -0.06 4.10 -11.42
N ALA A 19 0.18 3.22 -12.39
CA ALA A 19 1.17 2.15 -12.28
C ALA A 19 2.59 2.65 -11.96
N PHE A 20 2.99 3.81 -12.50
CA PHE A 20 4.26 4.45 -12.16
C PHE A 20 4.29 4.95 -10.71
N ARG A 21 3.15 5.47 -10.23
CA ARG A 21 2.98 5.92 -8.84
C ARG A 21 3.05 4.73 -7.88
N ALA A 22 2.31 3.66 -8.18
CA ALA A 22 2.34 2.40 -7.42
C ALA A 22 3.76 1.85 -7.33
N LYS A 23 4.49 1.83 -8.45
CA LYS A 23 5.89 1.39 -8.46
C LYS A 23 6.78 2.26 -7.57
N ARG A 24 6.70 3.59 -7.70
CA ARG A 24 7.49 4.51 -6.84
C ARG A 24 7.19 4.29 -5.35
N ILE A 25 5.92 4.11 -4.99
CA ILE A 25 5.52 3.86 -3.61
C ILE A 25 6.14 2.55 -3.09
N ALA A 26 6.02 1.46 -3.85
CA ALA A 26 6.59 0.16 -3.50
C ALA A 26 8.13 0.22 -3.35
N ASP A 27 8.81 0.89 -4.29
CA ASP A 27 10.27 1.03 -4.28
C ASP A 27 10.79 1.88 -3.09
N ASN A 28 10.03 2.87 -2.62
CA ASN A 28 10.45 3.66 -1.46
C ASN A 28 10.13 2.96 -0.12
N LEU A 29 9.03 2.21 -0.07
CA LEU A 29 8.62 1.46 1.12
C LEU A 29 9.34 0.12 1.28
N SER A 30 10.15 -0.30 0.31
CA SER A 30 10.98 -1.52 0.43
C SER A 30 11.97 -1.46 1.60
N ASN A 31 12.27 -0.25 2.11
CA ASN A 31 13.16 -0.03 3.24
C ASN A 31 12.49 -0.23 4.61
N VAL A 32 11.16 -0.32 4.67
CA VAL A 32 10.42 -0.53 5.92
C VAL A 32 10.41 -2.03 6.25
N ARG A 33 10.75 -2.40 7.48
CA ARG A 33 10.97 -3.82 7.82
C ARG A 33 9.69 -4.55 8.21
N SER A 34 8.69 -3.85 8.74
CA SER A 34 7.48 -4.50 9.27
C SER A 34 6.55 -5.07 8.20
N PHE A 35 6.59 -4.57 6.98
CA PHE A 35 5.72 -5.01 5.89
C PHE A 35 6.45 -4.96 4.56
N ARG A 36 6.01 -5.75 3.58
CA ARG A 36 6.50 -5.68 2.20
C ARG A 36 5.43 -5.11 1.31
N VAL A 37 5.79 -4.12 0.51
CA VAL A 37 4.91 -3.55 -0.51
C VAL A 37 5.34 -4.03 -1.89
N ARG A 38 4.38 -4.52 -2.68
CA ARG A 38 4.58 -4.88 -4.07
C ARG A 38 3.66 -4.05 -4.95
N SER A 39 4.19 -3.55 -6.05
CA SER A 39 3.37 -2.92 -7.07
C SER A 39 2.87 -3.96 -8.07
N HIS A 40 1.58 -3.88 -8.37
CA HIS A 40 0.95 -4.58 -9.48
C HIS A 40 0.30 -3.54 -10.39
N LEU A 41 -0.10 -3.93 -11.61
CA LEU A 41 -0.75 -3.00 -12.55
C LEU A 41 -1.96 -2.33 -11.87
N TYR A 42 -1.83 -1.02 -11.65
CA TYR A 42 -2.83 -0.14 -11.02
C TYR A 42 -3.21 -0.45 -9.57
N ARG A 43 -2.40 -1.23 -8.83
CA ARG A 43 -2.70 -1.60 -7.44
C ARG A 43 -1.43 -1.84 -6.62
N LEU A 44 -1.56 -1.72 -5.30
CA LEU A 44 -0.53 -2.08 -4.32
C LEU A 44 -0.96 -3.31 -3.53
N GLU A 45 -0.01 -4.20 -3.30
CA GLU A 45 -0.16 -5.35 -2.42
C GLU A 45 0.76 -5.16 -1.21
N VAL A 46 0.21 -5.30 -0.01
CA VAL A 46 0.95 -5.21 1.25
C VAL A 46 0.93 -6.57 1.93
N ASP A 47 2.10 -7.13 2.18
CA ASP A 47 2.30 -8.30 3.03
C ASP A 47 2.70 -7.83 4.43
N TYR A 48 1.81 -8.08 5.40
CA TYR A 48 2.08 -7.85 6.80
C TYR A 48 1.89 -9.14 7.60
N ARG A 49 3.00 -9.68 8.14
CA ARG A 49 3.02 -10.91 8.94
C ARG A 49 2.33 -12.10 8.25
N GLY A 50 2.47 -12.22 6.92
CA GLY A 50 1.87 -13.29 6.13
C GLY A 50 0.39 -13.07 5.77
N ASN A 51 -0.15 -11.89 6.04
CA ASN A 51 -1.47 -11.47 5.57
C ASN A 51 -1.30 -10.48 4.42
N LEU A 52 -1.91 -10.80 3.29
CA LEU A 52 -1.87 -9.99 2.08
C LEU A 52 -3.11 -9.11 2.01
N ALA A 53 -2.90 -7.81 1.80
CA ALA A 53 -3.93 -6.83 1.54
C ALA A 53 -3.68 -6.16 0.19
N CYS A 54 -4.73 -5.95 -0.60
CA CYS A 54 -4.66 -5.34 -1.94
C CYS A 54 -5.42 -4.02 -1.96
N PHE A 55 -4.81 -2.99 -2.56
CA PHE A 55 -5.35 -1.63 -2.62
C PHE A 55 -5.29 -1.11 -4.05
N ASP A 56 -6.42 -0.69 -4.57
CA ASP A 56 -6.59 0.00 -5.86
C ASP A 56 -6.52 1.54 -5.70
N SER A 57 -6.73 2.05 -4.48
CA SER A 57 -6.66 3.46 -4.12
C SER A 57 -5.44 3.78 -3.25
N GLU A 58 -4.74 4.87 -3.59
CA GLU A 58 -3.60 5.39 -2.82
C GLU A 58 -4.00 5.87 -1.43
N THR A 59 -5.17 6.52 -1.31
CA THR A 59 -5.68 6.98 -0.01
C THR A 59 -5.96 5.80 0.93
N ALA A 60 -6.59 4.73 0.42
CA ALA A 60 -6.87 3.54 1.20
C ALA A 60 -5.58 2.81 1.61
N PHE A 61 -4.61 2.76 0.69
CA PHE A 61 -3.28 2.22 0.95
C PHE A 61 -2.57 2.97 2.09
N TRP A 62 -2.45 4.29 2.00
CA TRP A 62 -1.75 5.08 3.02
C TRP A 62 -2.40 4.94 4.40
N ALA A 63 -3.74 5.01 4.47
CA ALA A 63 -4.47 4.81 5.73
C ALA A 63 -4.18 3.45 6.38
N PHE A 64 -4.03 2.39 5.57
CA PHE A 64 -3.65 1.07 6.07
C PHE A 64 -2.19 1.02 6.52
N VAL A 65 -1.27 1.49 5.67
CA VAL A 65 0.16 1.46 5.94
C VAL A 65 0.51 2.25 7.19
N PHE A 66 -0.11 3.42 7.40
CA PHE A 66 0.09 4.19 8.64
C PHE A 66 -0.35 3.44 9.89
N LYS A 67 -1.49 2.74 9.86
CA LYS A 67 -1.94 1.92 10.99
C LYS A 67 -0.99 0.77 11.28
N VAL A 68 -0.50 0.11 10.23
CA VAL A 68 0.48 -0.99 10.37
C VAL A 68 1.81 -0.46 10.90
N ALA A 69 2.26 0.69 10.41
CA ALA A 69 3.49 1.35 10.84
C ALA A 69 3.42 1.77 12.31
N GLN A 70 2.30 2.35 12.75
CA GLN A 70 2.07 2.67 14.18
C GLN A 70 2.12 1.43 15.06
N ALA A 71 1.52 0.32 14.61
CA ALA A 71 1.61 -0.95 15.34
C ALA A 71 3.03 -1.54 15.38
N GLY A 72 3.90 -1.13 14.44
CA GLY A 72 5.31 -1.52 14.36
C GLY A 72 6.30 -0.49 14.91
N HIS A 73 5.83 0.67 15.42
CA HIS A 73 6.66 1.82 15.79
C HIS A 73 7.57 2.34 14.64
N GLU A 74 7.09 2.23 13.40
CA GLU A 74 7.79 2.70 12.18
C GLU A 74 7.07 3.90 11.53
N GLU A 75 6.18 4.60 12.25
CA GLU A 75 5.42 5.72 11.70
C GLU A 75 6.30 6.85 11.13
N ASN A 76 7.47 7.09 11.74
CA ASN A 76 8.40 8.13 11.28
C ASN A 76 8.99 7.77 9.91
N SER A 77 9.39 6.52 9.71
CA SER A 77 9.95 6.05 8.44
C SER A 77 8.91 6.08 7.32
N VAL A 78 7.66 5.72 7.62
CA VAL A 78 6.57 5.81 6.65
C VAL A 78 6.22 7.26 6.32
N SER A 79 6.14 8.13 7.32
CA SER A 79 5.88 9.57 7.14
C SER A 79 6.96 10.23 6.27
N GLU A 80 8.23 9.89 6.49
CA GLU A 80 9.35 10.41 5.68
C GLU A 80 9.23 9.96 4.22
N VAL A 81 8.88 8.70 3.99
CA VAL A 81 8.65 8.18 2.63
C VAL A 81 7.47 8.86 1.96
N GLU A 82 6.35 9.08 2.66
CA GLU A 82 5.20 9.80 2.11
C GLU A 82 5.59 11.23 1.71
N ALA A 83 6.28 11.97 2.59
CA ALA A 83 6.74 13.33 2.32
C ALA A 83 7.65 13.40 1.08
N ARG A 84 8.56 12.44 0.93
CA ARG A 84 9.46 12.35 -0.25
C ARG A 84 8.73 12.02 -1.56
N LEU A 85 7.55 11.44 -1.49
CA LEU A 85 6.72 11.12 -2.66
C LEU A 85 5.74 12.25 -3.01
N GLN A 86 5.50 13.18 -2.09
CA GLN A 86 4.70 14.39 -2.30
C GLN A 86 5.52 15.57 -2.84
N ALA A 87 6.85 15.57 -2.63
CA ALA A 87 7.80 16.49 -3.25
C ALA A 87 8.07 16.18 -4.73
#